data_AF-A0A7S2EQN1-F1
#
_entry.id   AF-A0A7S2EQN1-F1
#
_cell.length_a   1.000
_cell.length_b   1.000
_cell.length_c   1.000
_cell.angle_alpha   90.00
_cell.angle_beta   90.00
_cell.angle_gamma   90.00
#
_symmetry.space_group_name_H-M   'P 1'
#
loop_
_entity.id
_entity.type
_entity.pdbx_description
1 polymer ?
#
loop_
_entity_poly.entity_id
_entity_poly.type
_entity_poly.pdbx_seq_one_letter_code
_entity_poly.pdbx_strand_id
1 'polypeptide(L)'
;PLTKELVHGIFAAFDEKSLVGNDELVSEMIAAASGGALSEDSEGGTVLFDIHAFARALTSDILLYDPSVENRFTTNYADAFSNVPNERERKLSNNASNNVSEVEGSEGIAPQEAVKKVLNIVKDDAVDGLSDTVIANTEYGKITKVFTFSTLDLTIDNQRSRLHIVFVIFGFILIFLRYIYMNDVGIIARESCGGDGFGCTVARNVLRWTILMLLLCISGPIFIALLDSGNDVHRRSFLDVFIGVAAVFFFIIFPLIPELRFRTPLVSTDFEDSDLIRTFYLVIFIMLATTYMYFQCTSAIRVLFSDETISRSKILSRALVGSITRDERDFKQAAIFKVNRMMGNAYKLHQQDRPIGSTNTHDLALLNYNKISGKTEPAADFYGIWKSFFNKDLSRKEGIWIQSRVWAGMISQLLLTIGVVITFGVIFSSLIDLYESTFFGEQICNASFDVANCTAPGFNGINPGFIACTEVILEGDGCSSNQIREDVLKTLCEYIPPHPVTNETVCDNARVYSFETEYASVTGENIQQGDCEAQLTACF
;
A
#
# COMPACT_ATOMS: atom_id res chain seq x y z
N PRO A 1 5.16 -54.65 17.52
CA PRO A 1 4.88 -53.74 18.65
C PRO A 1 5.80 -52.53 18.53
N LEU A 2 5.33 -51.34 18.91
CA LEU A 2 6.12 -50.12 18.94
C LEU A 2 7.01 -50.17 20.19
N THR A 3 8.23 -50.69 20.06
CA THR A 3 9.21 -50.76 21.15
C THR A 3 10.30 -49.72 20.96
N LYS A 4 11.02 -49.40 22.03
CA LYS A 4 12.18 -48.50 21.94
C LYS A 4 13.19 -49.02 20.92
N GLU A 5 13.50 -50.32 20.94
CA GLU A 5 14.47 -50.90 19.98
C GLU A 5 14.01 -50.74 18.54
N LEU A 6 12.70 -50.81 18.27
CA LEU A 6 12.17 -50.56 16.93
C LEU A 6 12.39 -49.10 16.51
N VAL A 7 12.13 -48.13 17.38
CA VAL A 7 12.33 -46.71 17.08
C VAL A 7 13.81 -46.36 16.92
N HIS A 8 14.68 -46.87 17.80
CA HIS A 8 16.15 -46.75 17.62
C HIS A 8 16.61 -47.43 16.33
N GLY A 9 16.06 -48.59 15.98
CA GLY A 9 16.33 -49.28 14.73
C GLY A 9 15.90 -48.48 13.50
N ILE A 10 14.77 -47.76 13.59
CA ILE A 10 14.33 -46.81 12.57
C ILE A 10 15.34 -45.66 12.45
N PHE A 11 15.71 -45.00 13.55
CA PHE A 11 16.70 -43.90 13.51
C PHE A 11 18.06 -44.34 12.99
N ALA A 12 18.53 -45.52 13.39
CA ALA A 12 19.77 -46.09 12.88
C ALA A 12 19.68 -46.40 11.38
N ALA A 13 18.52 -46.86 10.89
CA ALA A 13 18.29 -47.11 9.47
C ALA A 13 18.23 -45.83 8.62
N PHE A 14 17.94 -44.67 9.24
CA PHE A 14 17.95 -43.35 8.61
C PHE A 14 19.23 -42.53 8.90
N ASP A 15 20.26 -43.14 9.50
CA ASP A 15 21.53 -42.50 9.89
C ASP A 15 21.40 -41.31 10.86
N GLU A 16 20.30 -41.25 11.62
CA GLU A 16 20.01 -40.22 12.63
C GLU A 16 20.72 -40.52 13.96
N LYS A 17 22.05 -40.67 13.93
CA LYS A 17 22.88 -41.13 15.06
C LYS A 17 22.74 -40.26 16.32
N SER A 18 22.46 -38.96 16.17
CA SER A 18 22.21 -38.04 17.29
C SER A 18 20.90 -38.32 18.02
N LEU A 19 19.90 -38.89 17.34
CA LEU A 19 18.60 -39.24 17.91
C LEU A 19 18.58 -40.65 18.49
N VAL A 20 19.43 -41.55 17.98
CA VAL A 20 19.58 -42.92 18.50
C VAL A 20 19.98 -42.93 19.97
N GLY A 21 20.74 -41.94 20.46
CA GLY A 21 21.15 -41.84 21.86
C GLY A 21 20.15 -41.13 22.79
N ASN A 22 19.03 -40.62 22.26
CA ASN A 22 18.07 -39.84 23.05
C ASN A 22 16.86 -40.70 23.45
N ASP A 23 17.04 -41.51 24.50
CA ASP A 23 16.01 -42.41 25.04
C ASP A 23 14.78 -41.67 25.56
N GLU A 24 14.94 -40.43 26.00
CA GLU A 24 13.86 -39.56 26.47
C GLU A 24 12.92 -39.21 25.31
N LEU A 25 13.48 -38.70 24.20
CA LEU A 25 12.72 -38.40 22.99
C LEU A 25 12.03 -39.66 22.42
N VAL A 26 12.72 -40.80 22.40
CA VAL A 26 12.13 -42.06 21.93
C VAL A 26 10.94 -42.47 22.81
N SER A 27 11.05 -42.29 24.12
CA SER A 27 9.96 -42.57 25.07
C SER A 27 8.77 -41.63 24.81
N GLU A 28 9.04 -40.35 24.57
CA GLU A 28 8.03 -39.34 24.26
C GLU A 28 7.30 -39.64 22.94
N MET A 29 8.02 -40.04 21.90
CA MET A 29 7.43 -40.46 20.62
C MET A 29 6.53 -41.69 20.75
N ILE A 30 6.93 -42.67 21.57
CA ILE A 30 6.11 -43.85 21.85
C ILE A 30 4.86 -43.45 22.67
N ALA A 31 5.00 -42.55 23.62
CA ALA A 31 3.89 -41.99 24.39
C ALA A 31 2.89 -41.23 23.49
N ALA A 32 3.39 -40.40 22.56
CA ALA A 32 2.59 -39.69 21.57
C ALA A 32 1.83 -40.67 20.64
N ALA A 33 2.53 -41.69 20.10
CA ALA A 33 1.95 -42.70 19.22
C ALA A 33 0.87 -43.56 19.92
N SER A 34 1.05 -43.81 21.22
CA SER A 34 0.11 -44.56 22.05
C SER A 34 -1.12 -43.75 22.48
N GLY A 35 -1.15 -42.44 22.22
CA GLY A 35 -2.22 -41.55 22.69
C GLY A 35 -2.21 -41.35 24.21
N GLY A 36 -1.04 -41.48 24.85
CA GLY A 36 -0.89 -41.33 26.30
C GLY A 36 -1.41 -42.51 27.13
N ALA A 37 -1.73 -43.66 26.51
CA ALA A 37 -2.22 -44.86 27.19
C ALA A 37 -1.13 -45.63 27.98
N LEU A 38 0.14 -45.24 27.82
CA LEU A 38 1.27 -45.73 28.61
C LEU A 38 1.35 -44.97 29.95
N SER A 39 0.28 -44.99 30.73
CA SER A 39 0.39 -44.74 32.17
C SER A 39 1.01 -45.98 32.81
N GLU A 40 1.93 -45.80 33.76
CA GLU A 40 2.69 -46.89 34.43
C GLU A 40 1.80 -48.03 34.98
N ASP A 41 0.50 -47.77 35.17
CA ASP A 41 -0.48 -48.73 35.68
C ASP A 41 -1.08 -49.67 34.61
N SER A 42 -0.83 -49.47 33.31
CA SER A 42 -1.36 -50.33 32.25
C SER A 42 -0.43 -51.51 31.96
N GLU A 43 -0.33 -52.44 32.92
CA GLU A 43 0.38 -53.71 32.77
C GLU A 43 -0.12 -54.48 31.53
N GLY A 44 0.67 -54.46 30.45
CA GLY A 44 0.54 -55.39 29.31
C GLY A 44 -0.02 -54.81 27.99
N GLY A 45 -0.32 -53.51 27.91
CA GLY A 45 -0.80 -52.88 26.67
C GLY A 45 0.31 -52.69 25.63
N THR A 46 0.66 -53.73 24.87
CA THR A 46 1.61 -53.57 23.74
C THR A 46 0.97 -52.75 22.62
N VAL A 47 1.43 -51.51 22.45
CA VAL A 47 0.99 -50.64 21.36
C VAL A 47 1.54 -51.20 20.05
N LEU A 48 0.67 -51.58 19.12
CA LEU A 48 1.10 -51.97 17.78
C LEU A 48 1.44 -50.73 16.97
N PHE A 49 2.55 -50.76 16.23
CA PHE A 49 2.87 -49.71 15.26
C PHE A 49 1.98 -49.89 14.02
N ASP A 50 0.73 -49.44 14.15
CA ASP A 50 -0.28 -49.45 13.11
C ASP A 50 -0.50 -48.04 12.54
N ILE A 51 -1.37 -47.93 11.54
CA ILE A 51 -1.71 -46.65 10.90
C ILE A 51 -2.25 -45.63 11.90
N HIS A 52 -2.92 -46.08 12.96
CA HIS A 52 -3.50 -45.21 13.97
C HIS A 52 -2.44 -44.70 14.94
N ALA A 53 -1.47 -45.52 15.34
CA ALA A 53 -0.33 -45.11 16.15
C ALA A 53 0.55 -44.12 15.39
N PHE A 54 0.81 -44.36 14.10
CA PHE A 54 1.52 -43.41 13.24
C PHE A 54 0.76 -42.09 13.08
N ALA A 55 -0.55 -42.15 12.83
CA ALA A 55 -1.38 -40.95 12.75
C ALA A 55 -1.36 -40.17 14.07
N ARG A 56 -1.54 -40.83 15.21
CA ARG A 56 -1.48 -40.20 16.55
C ARG A 56 -0.13 -39.57 16.82
N ALA A 57 0.98 -40.23 16.51
CA ALA A 57 2.33 -39.69 16.67
C ALA A 57 2.54 -38.43 15.84
N LEU A 58 2.00 -38.39 14.62
CA LEU A 58 2.15 -37.25 13.72
C LEU A 58 1.18 -36.11 14.05
N THR A 59 0.05 -36.42 14.68
CA THR A 59 -0.96 -35.45 15.10
C THR A 59 -0.87 -35.07 16.58
N SER A 60 0.05 -35.63 17.38
CA SER A 60 0.16 -35.28 18.81
C SER A 60 0.42 -33.80 18.98
N ASP A 61 1.24 -33.23 18.10
CA ASP A 61 1.55 -31.81 18.08
C ASP A 61 0.35 -30.99 17.59
N ILE A 62 -0.49 -31.57 16.73
CA ILE A 62 -1.78 -31.01 16.34
C ILE A 62 -2.79 -31.07 17.49
N LEU A 63 -2.66 -31.98 18.46
CA LEU A 63 -3.52 -31.99 19.66
C LEU A 63 -3.11 -30.93 20.68
N LEU A 64 -1.85 -30.49 20.65
CA LEU A 64 -1.38 -29.29 21.37
C LEU A 64 -1.86 -27.99 20.71
N TYR A 65 -2.37 -28.06 19.48
CA TYR A 65 -2.95 -26.94 18.77
C TYR A 65 -4.33 -26.59 19.34
N ASP A 66 -4.42 -25.42 19.99
CA ASP A 66 -5.69 -24.90 20.49
C ASP A 66 -6.39 -24.03 19.41
N PRO A 67 -7.54 -24.47 18.86
CA PRO A 67 -8.28 -23.69 17.86
C PRO A 67 -8.88 -22.38 18.42
N SER A 68 -8.95 -22.24 19.75
CA SER A 68 -9.31 -20.96 20.38
C SER A 68 -8.15 -19.95 20.35
N VAL A 69 -6.91 -20.43 20.25
CA VAL A 69 -5.69 -19.64 20.01
C VAL A 69 -5.53 -19.32 18.53
N GLU A 70 -6.11 -20.09 17.60
CA GLU A 70 -6.08 -19.83 16.15
C GLU A 70 -6.65 -18.46 15.73
N ASN A 71 -7.60 -17.92 16.51
CA ASN A 71 -8.14 -16.56 16.29
C ASN A 71 -7.31 -15.45 16.96
N ARG A 72 -6.27 -15.81 17.72
CA ARG A 72 -5.30 -14.90 18.34
C ARG A 72 -4.09 -14.82 17.44
N PHE A 73 -3.64 -13.59 17.17
CA PHE A 73 -2.38 -13.36 16.48
C PHE A 73 -1.25 -13.65 17.45
N THR A 74 -0.54 -14.72 17.21
CA THR A 74 0.57 -15.22 18.02
C THR A 74 1.80 -15.23 17.12
N THR A 75 2.96 -14.84 17.65
CA THR A 75 4.19 -14.96 16.85
C THR A 75 4.43 -16.43 16.53
N ASN A 76 5.01 -16.78 15.38
CA ASN A 76 5.38 -18.18 15.05
C ASN A 76 6.18 -18.84 16.19
N TYR A 77 6.99 -18.05 16.90
CA TYR A 77 7.73 -18.47 18.08
C TYR A 77 6.80 -18.74 19.28
N ALA A 78 5.81 -17.89 19.53
CA ALA A 78 4.80 -18.16 20.55
C ALA A 78 3.97 -19.40 20.20
N ASP A 79 3.62 -19.66 18.94
CA ASP A 79 2.88 -20.88 18.61
C ASP A 79 3.72 -22.15 18.78
N ALA A 80 5.02 -22.10 18.49
CA ALA A 80 5.91 -23.26 18.63
C ALA A 80 6.46 -23.46 20.05
N PHE A 81 6.62 -22.38 20.82
CA PHE A 81 7.37 -22.37 22.09
C PHE A 81 6.69 -21.57 23.20
N SER A 82 5.48 -21.03 23.00
CA SER A 82 4.73 -20.53 24.16
C SER A 82 4.33 -21.74 24.97
N ASN A 83 5.08 -21.93 26.06
CA ASN A 83 4.65 -22.65 27.23
C ASN A 83 3.42 -21.91 27.79
N VAL A 84 2.28 -21.93 27.09
CA VAL A 84 1.00 -21.91 27.79
C VAL A 84 1.12 -23.15 28.66
N PRO A 85 1.28 -23.00 29.99
CA PRO A 85 1.41 -24.15 30.86
C PRO A 85 0.22 -25.00 30.52
N ASN A 86 0.49 -26.18 29.94
CA ASN A 86 -0.56 -27.03 29.43
C ASN A 86 -1.60 -27.09 30.55
N GLU A 87 -2.89 -27.05 30.22
CA GLU A 87 -3.91 -27.21 31.25
C GLU A 87 -3.64 -28.51 32.06
N ARG A 88 -2.87 -29.44 31.48
CA ARG A 88 -2.17 -30.58 32.09
C ARG A 88 -1.13 -30.22 33.17
N GLU A 89 -0.17 -29.31 32.95
CA GLU A 89 0.75 -28.81 33.99
C GLU A 89 0.00 -28.03 35.07
N ARG A 90 -1.03 -27.26 34.70
CA ARG A 90 -1.89 -26.58 35.67
C ARG A 90 -2.71 -27.57 36.49
N LYS A 91 -3.20 -28.67 35.89
CA LYS A 91 -3.88 -29.78 36.57
C LYS A 91 -2.90 -30.60 37.42
N LEU A 92 -1.67 -30.83 36.97
CA LEU A 92 -0.61 -31.49 37.73
C LEU A 92 -0.15 -30.64 38.92
N SER A 93 0.02 -29.34 38.72
CA SER A 93 0.32 -28.37 39.78
C SER A 93 -0.83 -28.26 40.78
N ASN A 94 -2.08 -28.21 40.32
CA ASN A 94 -3.26 -28.18 41.21
C ASN A 94 -3.46 -29.52 41.93
N ASN A 95 -3.19 -30.66 41.30
CA ASN A 95 -3.26 -31.97 41.95
C ASN A 95 -2.11 -32.16 42.95
N ALA A 96 -0.91 -31.70 42.64
CA ALA A 96 0.21 -31.66 43.59
C ALA A 96 -0.11 -30.75 44.79
N SER A 97 -0.75 -29.60 44.54
CA SER A 97 -1.20 -28.68 45.60
C SER A 97 -2.27 -29.31 46.50
N ASN A 98 -3.22 -30.05 45.90
CA ASN A 98 -4.27 -30.76 46.63
C ASN A 98 -3.74 -31.96 47.45
N ASN A 99 -2.70 -32.65 46.95
CA ASN A 99 -2.03 -33.72 47.68
C ASN A 99 -1.14 -33.19 48.82
N VAL A 100 -0.64 -31.95 48.73
CA VAL A 100 0.13 -31.31 49.82
C VAL A 100 -0.78 -30.91 50.99
N SER A 101 -2.02 -30.52 50.72
CA SER A 101 -3.04 -30.30 51.77
C SER A 101 -3.44 -31.55 52.55
N GLU A 102 -3.13 -32.76 52.05
CA GLU A 102 -3.38 -34.03 52.77
C GLU A 102 -2.20 -34.43 53.68
N VAL A 103 -1.10 -33.67 53.66
CA VAL A 103 0.11 -33.89 54.49
C VAL A 103 0.24 -32.85 55.63
N GLU A 104 -0.81 -32.06 55.91
CA GLU A 104 -0.88 -31.13 57.07
C GLU A 104 -1.14 -31.85 58.42
N GLY A 105 -0.62 -33.07 58.60
CA GLY A 105 -0.61 -33.80 59.87
C GLY A 105 0.76 -33.83 60.57
N SER A 106 1.81 -33.24 59.98
CA SER A 106 3.17 -33.25 60.52
C SER A 106 3.57 -31.86 61.00
N GLU A 107 3.44 -31.62 62.31
CA GLU A 107 3.92 -30.41 62.97
C GLU A 107 5.40 -30.12 62.67
N GLY A 108 5.70 -28.90 62.20
CA GLY A 108 6.99 -28.27 62.48
C GLY A 108 7.90 -27.85 61.32
N ILE A 109 7.47 -27.85 60.05
CA ILE A 109 8.31 -27.34 58.94
C ILE A 109 7.58 -26.24 58.19
N ALA A 110 8.20 -25.07 58.06
CA ALA A 110 7.64 -23.93 57.35
C ALA A 110 7.35 -24.32 55.87
N PRO A 111 6.21 -23.91 55.30
CA PRO A 111 5.81 -24.30 53.94
C PRO A 111 6.87 -24.00 52.86
N GLN A 112 7.69 -22.98 53.08
CA GLN A 112 8.77 -22.62 52.15
C GLN A 112 9.97 -23.59 52.18
N GLU A 113 10.24 -24.28 53.29
CA GLU A 113 11.29 -25.30 53.37
C GLU A 113 10.86 -26.63 52.77
N ALA A 114 9.58 -27.01 52.92
CA ALA A 114 9.04 -28.23 52.32
C ALA A 114 9.07 -28.16 50.78
N VAL A 115 8.71 -27.01 50.19
CA VAL A 115 8.78 -26.78 48.74
C VAL A 115 10.23 -26.81 48.24
N LYS A 116 11.18 -26.25 48.99
CA LYS A 116 12.62 -26.32 48.66
C LYS A 116 13.16 -27.75 48.72
N LYS A 117 12.69 -28.55 49.67
CA LYS A 117 13.12 -29.94 49.85
C LYS A 117 12.58 -30.84 48.73
N VAL A 118 11.34 -30.64 48.31
CA VAL A 118 10.75 -31.35 47.16
C VAL A 118 11.43 -30.92 45.84
N LEU A 119 11.75 -29.63 45.66
CA LEU A 119 12.51 -29.19 44.48
C LEU A 119 13.95 -29.71 44.43
N ASN A 120 14.57 -29.97 45.57
CA ASN A 120 15.91 -30.57 45.62
C ASN A 120 15.88 -32.08 45.39
N ILE A 121 14.83 -32.79 45.81
CA ILE A 121 14.69 -34.23 45.54
C ILE A 121 14.52 -34.51 44.04
N VAL A 122 13.91 -33.60 43.28
CA VAL A 122 13.82 -33.71 41.80
C VAL A 122 15.16 -33.42 41.10
N LYS A 123 16.11 -32.75 41.76
CA LYS A 123 17.43 -32.45 41.19
C LYS A 123 18.43 -33.60 41.33
N ASP A 124 18.27 -34.46 42.34
CA ASP A 124 19.24 -35.54 42.61
C ASP A 124 19.05 -36.77 41.71
N ASP A 125 17.93 -36.88 40.98
CA ASP A 125 17.70 -37.94 39.97
C ASP A 125 18.04 -37.51 38.52
N ALA A 126 18.49 -36.26 38.32
CA ALA A 126 18.88 -35.74 37.02
C ALA A 126 20.36 -36.04 36.73
N VAL A 127 20.61 -37.18 36.08
CA VAL A 127 21.78 -37.54 35.25
C VAL A 127 23.04 -36.68 35.45
N ASP A 128 24.02 -37.25 36.16
CA ASP A 128 25.41 -36.79 36.24
C ASP A 128 25.99 -36.56 34.83
N GLY A 129 26.00 -35.31 34.37
CA GLY A 129 26.60 -34.94 33.09
C GLY A 129 26.20 -33.58 32.53
N LEU A 130 25.10 -32.99 32.99
CA LEU A 130 24.68 -31.65 32.57
C LEU A 130 25.20 -30.60 33.56
N SER A 131 26.37 -30.04 33.24
CA SER A 131 27.01 -28.95 33.98
C SER A 131 25.99 -27.88 34.42
N ASP A 132 25.95 -27.59 35.72
CA ASP A 132 25.12 -26.54 36.33
C ASP A 132 25.23 -25.17 35.63
N THR A 133 26.31 -24.94 34.88
CA THR A 133 26.49 -23.72 34.07
C THR A 133 25.61 -23.65 32.83
N VAL A 134 25.13 -24.79 32.30
CA VAL A 134 24.16 -24.81 31.19
C VAL A 134 22.75 -24.59 31.74
N ILE A 135 22.40 -25.23 32.86
CA ILE A 135 21.06 -25.11 33.45
C ILE A 135 20.83 -23.71 34.03
N ALA A 136 21.84 -23.10 34.67
CA ALA A 136 21.78 -21.72 35.16
C ALA A 136 21.79 -20.65 34.03
N ASN A 137 22.25 -21.00 32.82
CA ASN A 137 22.14 -20.12 31.65
C ASN A 137 20.88 -20.40 30.81
N THR A 138 20.23 -21.55 30.98
CA THR A 138 18.89 -21.83 30.43
C THR A 138 17.76 -21.37 31.35
N GLU A 139 18.08 -20.83 32.53
CA GLU A 139 17.14 -20.09 33.38
C GLU A 139 16.74 -18.79 32.66
N TYR A 140 15.84 -18.92 31.68
CA TYR A 140 15.12 -17.86 30.99
C TYR A 140 15.96 -16.59 30.81
N GLY A 141 17.17 -16.77 30.25
CA GLY A 141 18.09 -15.70 29.95
C GLY A 141 17.30 -14.61 29.25
N LYS A 142 17.05 -13.53 29.98
CA LYS A 142 16.24 -12.36 29.63
C LYS A 142 16.40 -12.13 28.13
N ILE A 143 15.44 -12.61 27.34
CA ILE A 143 15.59 -12.65 25.88
C ILE A 143 15.89 -11.23 25.45
N THR A 144 17.16 -10.98 25.15
CA THR A 144 17.59 -9.67 24.69
C THR A 144 16.95 -9.55 23.33
N LYS A 145 15.89 -8.74 23.23
CA LYS A 145 15.29 -8.39 21.94
C LYS A 145 16.40 -7.78 21.10
N VAL A 146 16.99 -8.58 20.22
CA VAL A 146 17.95 -8.09 19.24
C VAL A 146 17.10 -7.39 18.19
N PHE A 147 17.09 -6.05 18.23
CA PHE A 147 16.44 -5.21 17.25
C PHE A 147 17.18 -5.36 15.91
N THR A 148 16.83 -6.40 15.18
CA THR A 148 17.26 -6.61 13.79
C THR A 148 16.31 -5.87 12.85
N PHE A 149 16.73 -5.62 11.61
CA PHE A 149 15.89 -4.98 10.59
C PHE A 149 14.55 -5.71 10.34
N SER A 150 14.46 -7.02 10.63
CA SER A 150 13.19 -7.76 10.59
C SER A 150 12.19 -7.34 11.66
N THR A 151 12.63 -6.68 12.74
CA THR A 151 11.73 -6.13 13.78
C THR A 151 10.89 -4.98 13.23
N LEU A 152 11.47 -4.21 12.31
CA LEU A 152 10.77 -3.14 11.59
C LEU A 152 9.67 -3.74 10.70
N ASP A 153 9.96 -4.83 9.98
CA ASP A 153 8.95 -5.55 9.18
C ASP A 153 7.84 -6.11 10.06
N LEU A 154 8.21 -6.75 11.17
CA LEU A 154 7.26 -7.29 12.15
C LEU A 154 6.37 -6.19 12.74
N THR A 155 6.93 -5.03 13.05
CA THR A 155 6.16 -3.90 13.62
C THR A 155 5.10 -3.40 12.63
N ILE A 156 5.41 -3.37 11.34
CA ILE A 156 4.43 -3.00 10.31
C ILE A 156 3.39 -4.11 10.11
N ASP A 157 3.79 -5.38 10.20
CA ASP A 157 2.86 -6.51 10.11
C ASP A 157 2.02 -6.73 11.39
N ASN A 158 2.27 -5.99 12.48
CA ASN A 158 1.41 -6.00 13.68
C ASN A 158 0.10 -5.25 13.48
N GLN A 159 -0.10 -4.59 12.34
CA GLN A 159 -1.33 -3.88 12.05
C GLN A 159 -2.49 -4.83 11.72
N ARG A 160 -3.71 -4.43 12.03
CA ARG A 160 -4.88 -5.30 11.79
C ARG A 160 -5.30 -5.30 10.32
N SER A 161 -5.20 -4.14 9.68
CA SER A 161 -5.62 -3.92 8.29
C SER A 161 -4.44 -3.45 7.45
N ARG A 162 -4.13 -4.17 6.36
CA ARG A 162 -3.10 -3.74 5.39
C ARG A 162 -3.49 -2.44 4.69
N LEU A 163 -4.78 -2.28 4.40
CA LEU A 163 -5.31 -1.06 3.79
C LEU A 163 -5.10 0.15 4.69
N HIS A 164 -5.17 -0.01 6.02
CA HIS A 164 -4.91 1.08 6.95
C HIS A 164 -3.50 1.66 6.74
N ILE A 165 -2.46 0.81 6.68
CA ILE A 165 -1.07 1.27 6.43
C ILE A 165 -0.96 2.02 5.10
N VAL A 166 -1.58 1.50 4.04
CA VAL A 166 -1.58 2.14 2.72
C VAL A 166 -2.22 3.52 2.81
N PHE A 167 -3.37 3.64 3.47
CA PHE A 167 -4.02 4.93 3.69
C PHE A 167 -3.16 5.84 4.54
N VAL A 168 -2.52 5.36 5.63
CA VAL A 168 -1.62 6.16 6.48
C VAL A 168 -0.48 6.78 5.66
N ILE A 169 0.20 5.97 4.84
CA ILE A 169 1.29 6.47 4.00
C ILE A 169 0.76 7.45 2.94
N PHE A 170 -0.35 7.12 2.28
CA PHE A 170 -0.94 7.99 1.26
C PHE A 170 -1.45 9.31 1.85
N GLY A 171 -2.11 9.26 3.01
CA GLY A 171 -2.60 10.41 3.76
C GLY A 171 -1.46 11.30 4.23
N PHE A 172 -0.35 10.71 4.69
CA PHE A 172 0.86 11.45 5.01
C PHE A 172 1.38 12.23 3.80
N ILE A 173 1.52 11.56 2.65
CA ILE A 173 1.96 12.20 1.40
C ILE A 173 1.01 13.34 1.00
N LEU A 174 -0.30 13.13 1.07
CA LEU A 174 -1.28 14.16 0.71
C LEU A 174 -1.28 15.36 1.65
N ILE A 175 -1.20 15.13 2.97
CA ILE A 175 -1.05 16.19 3.97
C ILE A 175 0.21 16.98 3.71
N PHE A 176 1.28 16.27 3.39
CA PHE A 176 2.56 16.90 3.13
C PHE A 176 2.55 17.72 1.82
N LEU A 177 1.99 17.19 0.74
CA LEU A 177 1.81 17.92 -0.52
C LEU A 177 0.94 19.16 -0.33
N ARG A 178 -0.17 19.03 0.40
CA ARG A 178 -1.01 20.18 0.78
C ARG A 178 -0.23 21.20 1.61
N TYR A 179 0.55 20.73 2.58
CA TYR A 179 1.37 21.61 3.42
C TYR A 179 2.39 22.40 2.59
N ILE A 180 3.10 21.75 1.65
CA ILE A 180 4.03 22.42 0.74
C ILE A 180 3.30 23.44 -0.14
N TYR A 181 2.14 23.06 -0.69
CA TYR A 181 1.42 23.89 -1.65
C TYR A 181 0.74 25.10 -0.99
N MET A 182 0.11 24.90 0.16
CA MET A 182 -0.71 25.93 0.82
C MET A 182 0.10 26.83 1.76
N ASN A 183 1.02 26.24 2.51
CA ASN A 183 1.97 27.03 3.28
C ASN A 183 3.16 27.23 2.36
N ASP A 184 3.11 28.26 1.53
CA ASP A 184 4.36 28.79 0.98
C ASP A 184 5.27 29.03 2.19
N VAL A 185 6.25 28.14 2.40
CA VAL A 185 7.02 28.00 3.65
C VAL A 185 8.00 29.17 3.80
N GLY A 186 7.54 30.39 3.50
CA GLY A 186 8.21 31.66 3.70
C GLY A 186 8.44 32.01 5.17
N ILE A 187 7.94 31.21 6.11
CA ILE A 187 8.18 31.43 7.54
C ILE A 187 9.61 31.05 7.94
N ILE A 188 10.24 30.08 7.28
CA ILE A 188 11.51 29.51 7.79
C ILE A 188 12.74 30.11 7.09
N ALA A 189 12.58 30.66 5.89
CA ALA A 189 13.64 31.36 5.17
C ALA A 189 13.33 32.85 5.03
N ARG A 190 13.00 33.52 6.14
CA ARG A 190 13.01 34.98 6.19
C ARG A 190 14.42 35.46 5.84
N GLU A 191 14.55 36.09 4.67
CA GLU A 191 15.61 36.98 4.17
C GLU A 191 16.98 36.94 4.87
N SER A 192 17.56 35.76 5.10
CA SER A 192 18.91 35.68 5.68
C SER A 192 19.99 36.20 4.72
N CYS A 193 19.68 36.40 3.43
CA CYS A 193 20.50 37.25 2.58
C CYS A 193 19.65 38.36 2.00
N GLY A 194 20.15 39.59 2.17
CA GLY A 194 19.57 40.81 1.58
C GLY A 194 19.91 41.00 0.09
N GLY A 195 20.03 39.93 -0.71
CA GLY A 195 20.32 40.09 -2.13
C GLY A 195 19.95 38.87 -2.98
N ASP A 196 19.61 39.14 -4.25
CA ASP A 196 19.20 38.17 -5.27
C ASP A 196 20.38 37.44 -5.94
N GLY A 197 21.55 37.47 -5.29
CA GLY A 197 22.73 36.76 -5.80
C GLY A 197 22.45 35.26 -5.90
N PHE A 198 22.83 34.66 -7.02
CA PHE A 198 22.66 33.22 -7.31
C PHE A 198 23.04 32.32 -6.12
N GLY A 199 24.18 32.60 -5.47
CA GLY A 199 24.65 31.85 -4.30
C GLY A 199 23.70 31.91 -3.11
N CYS A 200 23.04 33.05 -2.88
CA CYS A 200 22.02 33.14 -1.83
C CYS A 200 20.78 32.32 -2.20
N THR A 201 20.29 32.41 -3.44
CA THR A 201 19.10 31.66 -3.88
C THR A 201 19.32 30.16 -3.74
N VAL A 202 20.50 29.66 -4.14
CA VAL A 202 20.87 28.24 -3.97
C VAL A 202 20.94 27.87 -2.49
N ALA A 203 21.66 28.63 -1.66
CA ALA A 203 21.79 28.33 -0.23
C ALA A 203 20.43 28.36 0.49
N ARG A 204 19.56 29.30 0.14
CA ARG A 204 18.19 29.43 0.64
C ARG A 204 17.35 28.20 0.28
N ASN A 205 17.44 27.75 -0.97
CA ASN A 205 16.74 26.55 -1.43
C ASN A 205 17.25 25.29 -0.73
N VAL A 206 18.58 25.11 -0.60
CA VAL A 206 19.16 23.98 0.12
C VAL A 206 18.69 23.98 1.57
N LEU A 207 18.77 25.10 2.27
CA LEU A 207 18.31 25.21 3.66
C LEU A 207 16.80 24.91 3.80
N ARG A 208 15.97 25.45 2.90
CA ARG A 208 14.51 25.17 2.86
C ARG A 208 14.25 23.68 2.70
N TRP A 209 14.91 23.02 1.75
CA TRP A 209 14.77 21.57 1.53
C TRP A 209 15.31 20.74 2.68
N THR A 210 16.43 21.12 3.30
CA THR A 210 16.99 20.42 4.47
C THR A 210 16.04 20.49 5.66
N ILE A 211 15.48 21.67 5.97
CA ILE A 211 14.54 21.81 7.08
C ILE A 211 13.24 21.06 6.79
N LEU A 212 12.76 21.11 5.55
CA LEU A 212 11.59 20.35 5.13
C LEU A 212 11.82 18.84 5.23
N MET A 213 13.01 18.34 4.86
CA MET A 213 13.41 16.94 5.08
C MET A 213 13.45 16.59 6.58
N LEU A 214 14.02 17.46 7.42
CA LEU A 214 14.07 17.24 8.86
C LEU A 214 12.66 17.18 9.47
N LEU A 215 11.78 18.10 9.06
CA LEU A 215 10.39 18.11 9.48
C LEU A 215 9.66 16.84 9.03
N LEU A 216 9.88 16.37 7.79
CA LEU A 216 9.36 15.09 7.31
C LEU A 216 9.85 13.90 8.15
N CYS A 217 11.15 13.84 8.44
CA CYS A 217 11.74 12.76 9.22
C CYS A 217 11.23 12.70 10.66
N ILE A 218 10.85 13.83 11.25
CA ILE A 218 10.31 13.88 12.62
C ILE A 218 8.79 13.70 12.62
N SER A 219 8.07 14.47 11.79
CA SER A 219 6.61 14.46 11.75
C SER A 219 6.03 13.18 11.15
N GLY A 220 6.71 12.57 10.17
CA GLY A 220 6.26 11.34 9.53
C GLY A 220 6.08 10.17 10.50
N PRO A 221 7.12 9.79 11.28
CA PRO A 221 7.00 8.75 12.28
C PRO A 221 5.96 9.06 13.35
N ILE A 222 5.86 10.33 13.81
CA ILE A 222 4.85 10.74 14.79
C ILE A 222 3.44 10.58 14.21
N PHE A 223 3.23 11.06 12.98
CA PHE A 223 1.96 10.96 12.26
C PHE A 223 1.55 9.50 12.07
N ILE A 224 2.47 8.66 11.59
CA ILE A 224 2.24 7.24 11.40
C ILE A 224 1.91 6.60 12.75
N ALA A 225 2.78 6.73 13.76
CA ALA A 225 2.59 6.09 15.06
C ALA A 225 1.26 6.47 15.74
N LEU A 226 0.86 7.75 15.64
CA LEU A 226 -0.38 8.23 16.27
C LEU A 226 -1.63 7.78 15.50
N LEU A 227 -1.63 7.77 14.16
CA LEU A 227 -2.78 7.27 13.38
C LEU A 227 -2.90 5.75 13.38
N ASP A 228 -1.79 5.06 13.60
CA ASP A 228 -1.70 3.61 13.73
C ASP A 228 -2.07 3.14 15.14
N SER A 229 -2.08 4.06 16.11
CA SER A 229 -2.59 3.82 17.45
C SER A 229 -4.04 3.33 17.39
N GLY A 230 -4.29 2.22 18.08
CA GLY A 230 -5.59 1.55 18.09
C GLY A 230 -5.79 0.52 16.97
N ASN A 231 -4.91 0.42 15.96
CA ASN A 231 -5.04 -0.60 14.90
C ASN A 231 -4.08 -1.80 15.08
N ASP A 232 -3.32 -1.83 16.18
CA ASP A 232 -2.46 -2.95 16.57
C ASP A 232 -3.29 -4.21 16.89
N VAL A 233 -2.85 -5.37 16.38
CA VAL A 233 -3.52 -6.66 16.60
C VAL A 233 -3.34 -7.17 18.04
N HIS A 234 -2.19 -6.91 18.65
CA HIS A 234 -1.82 -7.39 19.98
C HIS A 234 -2.30 -6.46 21.10
N ARG A 235 -2.29 -5.15 20.86
CA ARG A 235 -2.59 -4.16 21.89
C ARG A 235 -4.05 -3.73 21.85
N ARG A 236 -4.87 -4.33 22.72
CA ARG A 236 -6.30 -4.03 22.85
C ARG A 236 -6.55 -3.07 24.01
N SER A 237 -6.22 -1.80 23.83
CA SER A 237 -6.52 -0.75 24.81
C SER A 237 -7.49 0.27 24.23
N PHE A 238 -8.52 0.62 24.99
CA PHE A 238 -9.43 1.71 24.61
C PHE A 238 -8.69 3.05 24.51
N LEU A 239 -7.65 3.24 25.31
CA LEU A 239 -6.81 4.44 25.28
C LEU A 239 -6.07 4.58 23.94
N ASP A 240 -5.56 3.48 23.39
CA ASP A 240 -4.86 3.53 22.09
C ASP A 240 -5.81 3.89 20.95
N VAL A 241 -7.05 3.39 20.99
CA VAL A 241 -8.12 3.77 20.05
C VAL A 241 -8.50 5.25 20.20
N PHE A 242 -8.60 5.75 21.43
CA PHE A 242 -8.86 7.16 21.68
C PHE A 242 -7.75 8.06 21.13
N ILE A 243 -6.47 7.69 21.33
CA ILE A 243 -5.32 8.39 20.72
C ILE A 243 -5.44 8.38 19.20
N GLY A 244 -5.80 7.25 18.59
CA GLY A 244 -6.01 7.13 17.16
C GLY A 244 -7.10 8.08 16.63
N VAL A 245 -8.25 8.15 17.30
CA VAL A 245 -9.34 9.08 16.94
C VAL A 245 -8.91 10.55 17.11
N ALA A 246 -8.22 10.87 18.20
CA ALA A 246 -7.70 12.22 18.43
C ALA A 246 -6.67 12.62 17.35
N ALA A 247 -5.83 11.68 16.92
CA ALA A 247 -4.87 11.88 15.85
C ALA A 247 -5.56 12.13 14.50
N VAL A 248 -6.62 11.38 14.16
CA VAL A 248 -7.42 11.63 12.95
C VAL A 248 -8.02 13.03 12.99
N PHE A 249 -8.58 13.44 14.13
CA PHE A 249 -9.10 14.79 14.29
C PHE A 249 -8.01 15.85 14.10
N PHE A 250 -6.87 15.72 14.79
CA PHE A 250 -5.82 16.74 14.79
C PHE A 250 -5.07 16.85 13.46
N PHE A 251 -4.74 15.73 12.81
CA PHE A 251 -3.92 15.75 11.60
C PHE A 251 -4.72 15.81 10.31
N ILE A 252 -5.98 15.38 10.31
CA ILE A 252 -6.78 15.26 9.08
C ILE A 252 -7.95 16.25 9.11
N ILE A 253 -8.76 16.27 10.17
CA ILE A 253 -9.97 17.10 10.21
C ILE A 253 -9.65 18.55 10.55
N PHE A 254 -8.82 18.80 11.56
CA PHE A 254 -8.50 20.15 12.04
C PHE A 254 -7.89 21.03 10.95
N PRO A 255 -6.95 20.54 10.11
CA PRO A 255 -6.43 21.35 9.01
C PRO A 255 -7.48 21.72 7.96
N LEU A 256 -8.65 21.03 7.89
CA LEU A 256 -9.75 21.33 6.95
C LEU A 256 -10.69 22.42 7.45
N ILE A 257 -10.72 22.69 8.76
CA ILE A 257 -11.66 23.64 9.37
C ILE A 257 -11.51 25.05 8.77
N PRO A 258 -10.30 25.61 8.57
CA PRO A 258 -10.15 26.91 7.92
C PRO A 258 -10.78 26.95 6.53
N GLU A 259 -10.58 25.93 5.69
CA GLU A 259 -11.16 25.93 4.34
C GLU A 259 -12.67 25.83 4.34
N LEU A 260 -13.25 25.08 5.28
CA LEU A 260 -14.70 25.01 5.44
C LEU A 260 -15.28 26.35 5.92
N ARG A 261 -14.55 27.09 6.76
CA ARG A 261 -15.01 28.36 7.33
C ARG A 261 -14.91 29.54 6.35
N PHE A 262 -13.88 29.57 5.50
CA PHE A 262 -13.65 30.65 4.53
C PHE A 262 -14.46 30.52 3.23
N ARG A 263 -15.25 29.44 3.07
CA ARG A 263 -16.28 29.34 2.03
C ARG A 263 -17.51 30.16 2.41
N THR A 264 -17.37 31.48 2.50
CA THR A 264 -18.55 32.35 2.40
C THR A 264 -19.03 32.29 0.94
N PRO A 265 -20.30 31.96 0.67
CA PRO A 265 -20.85 31.81 -0.69
C PRO A 265 -21.10 33.16 -1.37
N LEU A 266 -20.16 34.10 -1.25
CA LEU A 266 -20.17 35.32 -2.04
C LEU A 266 -19.70 34.94 -3.43
N VAL A 267 -20.70 34.74 -4.29
CA VAL A 267 -20.66 34.55 -5.73
C VAL A 267 -19.68 35.54 -6.37
N SER A 268 -18.41 35.19 -6.45
CA SER A 268 -17.52 35.70 -7.49
C SER A 268 -17.67 34.74 -8.66
N THR A 269 -18.18 35.25 -9.78
CA THR A 269 -18.44 34.48 -11.01
C THR A 269 -17.17 34.02 -11.73
N ASP A 270 -16.00 34.40 -11.23
CA ASP A 270 -14.72 34.02 -11.80
C ASP A 270 -14.21 32.75 -11.09
N PHE A 271 -14.69 31.60 -11.57
CA PHE A 271 -14.15 30.30 -11.18
C PHE A 271 -12.73 30.16 -11.76
N GLU A 272 -11.73 30.64 -11.03
CA GLU A 272 -10.32 30.35 -11.32
C GLU A 272 -10.00 28.87 -11.02
N ASP A 273 -9.09 28.28 -11.80
CA ASP A 273 -8.65 26.88 -11.70
C ASP A 273 -8.22 26.44 -10.28
N SER A 274 -7.84 27.39 -9.43
CA SER A 274 -7.50 27.14 -8.02
C SER A 274 -8.65 26.55 -7.19
N ASP A 275 -9.91 26.86 -7.52
CA ASP A 275 -11.07 26.39 -6.77
C ASP A 275 -11.38 24.91 -7.04
N LEU A 276 -11.11 24.43 -8.25
CA LEU A 276 -11.27 23.03 -8.61
C LEU A 276 -10.28 22.16 -7.82
N ILE A 277 -9.00 22.54 -7.81
CA ILE A 277 -7.94 21.83 -7.10
C ILE A 277 -8.25 21.81 -5.59
N ARG A 278 -8.64 22.95 -5.01
CA ARG A 278 -9.01 23.04 -3.59
C ARG A 278 -10.20 22.15 -3.24
N THR A 279 -11.23 22.14 -4.08
CA THR A 279 -12.42 21.29 -3.90
C THR A 279 -12.06 19.81 -3.99
N PHE A 280 -11.21 19.44 -4.94
CA PHE A 280 -10.71 18.07 -5.11
C PHE A 280 -9.95 17.60 -3.86
N TYR A 281 -9.03 18.40 -3.32
CA TYR A 281 -8.35 18.09 -2.07
C TYR A 281 -9.34 17.91 -0.92
N LEU A 282 -10.29 18.84 -0.74
CA LEU A 282 -11.30 18.75 0.33
C LEU A 282 -12.07 17.42 0.27
N VAL A 283 -12.51 16.99 -0.92
CA VAL A 283 -13.20 15.71 -1.11
C VAL A 283 -12.30 14.54 -0.72
N ILE A 284 -11.05 14.50 -1.18
CA ILE A 284 -10.10 13.44 -0.82
C ILE A 284 -9.88 13.40 0.69
N PHE A 285 -9.71 14.55 1.33
CA PHE A 285 -9.48 14.64 2.76
C PHE A 285 -10.69 14.16 3.58
N ILE A 286 -11.92 14.45 3.15
CA ILE A 286 -13.14 13.92 3.76
C ILE A 286 -13.21 12.39 3.59
N MET A 287 -12.89 11.86 2.40
CA MET A 287 -12.84 10.42 2.15
C MET A 287 -11.78 9.72 3.01
N LEU A 288 -10.63 10.36 3.18
CA LEU A 288 -9.55 9.87 4.03
C LEU A 288 -9.97 9.87 5.51
N ALA A 289 -10.54 10.97 6.01
CA ALA A 289 -11.02 11.11 7.38
C ALA A 289 -12.11 10.07 7.72
N THR A 290 -13.08 9.89 6.83
CA THR A 290 -14.16 8.90 7.03
C THR A 290 -13.63 7.47 7.02
N THR A 291 -12.65 7.16 6.17
CA THR A 291 -12.01 5.85 6.12
C THR A 291 -11.23 5.55 7.40
N TYR A 292 -10.48 6.51 7.96
CA TYR A 292 -9.79 6.28 9.24
C TYR A 292 -10.75 6.19 10.41
N MET A 293 -11.77 7.05 10.44
CA MET A 293 -12.81 6.96 11.47
C MET A 293 -13.49 5.59 11.41
N TYR A 294 -13.71 5.04 10.21
CA TYR A 294 -14.19 3.67 10.05
C TYR A 294 -13.23 2.64 10.68
N PHE A 295 -11.92 2.70 10.39
CA PHE A 295 -10.96 1.78 11.01
C PHE A 295 -10.93 1.91 12.54
N GLN A 296 -10.90 3.12 13.07
CA GLN A 296 -10.90 3.36 14.52
C GLN A 296 -12.20 2.87 15.18
N CYS A 297 -13.36 3.08 14.55
CA CYS A 297 -14.63 2.52 14.99
C CYS A 297 -14.62 0.99 15.00
N THR A 298 -14.09 0.33 13.96
CA THR A 298 -13.96 -1.14 13.94
C THR A 298 -12.99 -1.66 15.01
N SER A 299 -12.05 -0.84 15.45
CA SER A 299 -11.20 -1.14 16.59
C SER A 299 -11.92 -0.99 17.92
N ALA A 300 -12.60 0.15 18.13
CA ALA A 300 -13.43 0.39 19.31
C ALA A 300 -14.46 -0.73 19.52
N ILE A 301 -15.19 -1.10 18.46
CA ILE A 301 -16.18 -2.20 18.48
C ILE A 301 -15.50 -3.50 18.92
N ARG A 302 -14.31 -3.83 18.42
CA ARG A 302 -13.63 -5.07 18.80
C ARG A 302 -13.14 -5.06 20.26
N VAL A 303 -12.78 -3.90 20.80
CA VAL A 303 -12.46 -3.78 22.24
C VAL A 303 -13.72 -4.03 23.09
N LEU A 304 -14.90 -3.64 22.60
CA LEU A 304 -16.18 -3.81 23.30
C LEU A 304 -16.76 -5.23 23.21
N PHE A 305 -16.53 -5.95 22.11
CA PHE A 305 -17.09 -7.30 21.90
C PHE A 305 -16.04 -8.39 22.08
N SER A 306 -16.40 -9.48 22.76
CA SER A 306 -15.53 -10.66 22.87
C SER A 306 -15.30 -11.31 21.50
N ASP A 307 -14.12 -11.91 21.30
CA ASP A 307 -13.80 -12.62 20.04
C ASP A 307 -14.80 -13.76 19.75
N GLU A 308 -15.37 -14.38 20.79
CA GLU A 308 -16.42 -15.41 20.67
C GLU A 308 -17.72 -14.85 20.07
N THR A 309 -18.13 -13.65 20.49
CA THR A 309 -19.31 -12.97 19.92
C THR A 309 -19.09 -12.65 18.46
N ILE A 310 -17.89 -12.19 18.11
CA ILE A 310 -17.50 -11.83 16.74
C ILE A 310 -17.44 -13.09 15.86
N SER A 311 -16.88 -14.19 16.36
CA SER A 311 -16.73 -15.44 15.60
C SER A 311 -18.08 -16.12 15.33
N ARG A 312 -19.06 -15.97 16.24
CA ARG A 312 -20.41 -16.52 16.08
C ARG A 312 -21.16 -15.93 14.89
N SER A 313 -20.88 -14.68 14.51
CA SER A 313 -21.51 -14.01 13.37
C SER A 313 -20.58 -13.97 12.15
N LYS A 314 -21.03 -14.55 11.04
CA LYS A 314 -20.31 -14.52 9.75
C LYS A 314 -20.10 -13.09 9.22
N ILE A 315 -21.02 -12.18 9.51
CA ILE A 315 -20.95 -10.79 9.03
C ILE A 315 -19.97 -10.00 9.89
N LEU A 316 -20.08 -10.09 11.22
CA LEU A 316 -19.18 -9.41 12.15
C LEU A 316 -17.75 -9.93 12.00
N SER A 317 -17.54 -11.24 11.84
CA SER A 317 -16.20 -11.77 11.56
C SER A 317 -15.64 -11.25 10.23
N ARG A 318 -16.44 -11.12 9.17
CA ARG A 318 -15.99 -10.52 7.89
C ARG A 318 -15.78 -9.01 7.92
N ALA A 319 -16.42 -8.28 8.82
CA ALA A 319 -16.21 -6.84 8.95
C ALA A 319 -15.05 -6.52 9.91
N LEU A 320 -14.96 -7.26 11.02
CA LEU A 320 -14.06 -6.96 12.12
C LEU A 320 -12.77 -7.79 12.10
N VAL A 321 -12.74 -9.03 11.62
CA VAL A 321 -11.46 -9.76 11.57
C VAL A 321 -10.56 -9.07 10.55
N GLY A 322 -9.40 -8.57 11.01
CA GLY A 322 -8.45 -7.85 10.16
C GLY A 322 -7.93 -8.68 9.00
N SER A 323 -7.44 -8.03 7.95
CA SER A 323 -6.82 -8.75 6.82
C SER A 323 -5.62 -9.59 7.27
N ILE A 324 -4.84 -9.07 8.21
CA ILE A 324 -3.62 -9.73 8.71
C ILE A 324 -3.96 -10.96 9.54
N THR A 325 -4.95 -10.88 10.43
CA THR A 325 -5.45 -12.06 11.16
C THR A 325 -6.02 -13.13 10.22
N ARG A 326 -6.67 -12.75 9.12
CA ARG A 326 -7.13 -13.73 8.12
C ARG A 326 -5.98 -14.40 7.39
N ASP A 327 -4.97 -13.63 7.03
CA ASP A 327 -3.82 -14.16 6.30
C ASP A 327 -2.97 -15.07 7.19
N GLU A 328 -2.88 -14.80 8.49
CA GLU A 328 -2.29 -15.72 9.47
C GLU A 328 -3.09 -17.01 9.59
N ARG A 329 -4.41 -16.93 9.67
CA ARG A 329 -5.25 -18.12 9.63
C ARG A 329 -5.05 -18.92 8.33
N ASP A 330 -5.02 -18.24 7.19
CA ASP A 330 -4.79 -18.86 5.88
C ASP A 330 -3.38 -19.51 5.85
N PHE A 331 -2.36 -18.88 6.46
CA PHE A 331 -1.00 -19.42 6.60
C PHE A 331 -0.94 -20.67 7.48
N LYS A 332 -1.58 -20.64 8.65
CA LYS A 332 -1.70 -21.81 9.55
C LYS A 332 -2.44 -22.95 8.86
N GLN A 333 -3.52 -22.65 8.15
CA GLN A 333 -4.25 -23.62 7.35
C GLN A 333 -3.39 -24.23 6.24
N ALA A 334 -2.53 -23.44 5.59
CA ALA A 334 -1.60 -23.93 4.59
C ALA A 334 -0.56 -24.89 5.18
N ALA A 335 -0.05 -24.59 6.38
CA ALA A 335 0.86 -25.50 7.08
C ALA A 335 0.18 -26.85 7.35
N ILE A 336 -1.06 -26.84 7.87
CA ILE A 336 -1.87 -28.06 8.10
C ILE A 336 -2.09 -28.81 6.78
N PHE A 337 -2.44 -28.10 5.70
CA PHE A 337 -2.63 -28.69 4.38
C PHE A 337 -1.37 -29.36 3.86
N LYS A 338 -0.20 -28.74 4.05
CA LYS A 338 1.10 -29.31 3.64
C LYS A 338 1.45 -30.54 4.45
N VAL A 339 1.28 -30.53 5.77
CA VAL A 339 1.52 -31.70 6.63
C VAL A 339 0.59 -32.86 6.22
N ASN A 340 -0.70 -32.57 6.01
CA ASN A 340 -1.65 -33.58 5.54
C ASN A 340 -1.29 -34.13 4.15
N ARG A 341 -0.82 -33.27 3.23
CA ARG A 341 -0.33 -33.68 1.90
C ARG A 341 0.92 -34.56 2.01
N MET A 342 1.87 -34.20 2.87
CA MET A 342 3.08 -35.00 3.14
C MET A 342 2.68 -36.38 3.70
N MET A 343 1.75 -36.42 4.64
CA MET A 343 1.26 -37.66 5.24
C MET A 343 0.56 -38.54 4.20
N GLY A 344 -0.32 -37.96 3.38
CA GLY A 344 -0.97 -38.69 2.28
C GLY A 344 0.01 -39.21 1.24
N ASN A 345 1.10 -38.49 0.99
CA ASN A 345 2.17 -38.95 0.08
C ASN A 345 3.01 -40.06 0.71
N ALA A 346 3.39 -39.93 1.99
CA ALA A 346 4.12 -40.97 2.72
C ALA A 346 3.29 -42.27 2.79
N TYR A 347 1.99 -42.16 3.01
CA TYR A 347 1.08 -43.29 2.99
C TYR A 347 1.03 -43.98 1.62
N LYS A 348 0.88 -43.21 0.53
CA LYS A 348 0.91 -43.75 -0.84
C LYS A 348 2.24 -44.41 -1.18
N LEU A 349 3.34 -43.84 -0.71
CA LEU A 349 4.68 -44.41 -0.88
C LEU A 349 4.81 -45.75 -0.14
N HIS A 350 4.22 -45.85 1.05
CA HIS A 350 4.22 -47.08 1.83
C HIS A 350 3.29 -48.17 1.27
N GLN A 351 2.17 -47.78 0.67
CA GLN A 351 1.22 -48.69 0.03
C GLN A 351 1.72 -49.29 -1.29
N GLN A 352 2.66 -48.64 -1.99
CA GLN A 352 3.22 -49.22 -3.21
C GLN A 352 4.05 -50.45 -2.86
N ASP A 353 3.64 -51.60 -3.40
CA ASP A 353 4.17 -52.93 -3.09
C ASP A 353 5.69 -52.93 -2.95
N ARG A 354 6.16 -53.39 -1.79
CA ARG A 354 7.58 -53.73 -1.60
C ARG A 354 7.86 -54.93 -2.51
N PRO A 355 8.71 -54.83 -3.55
CA PRO A 355 9.15 -55.99 -4.27
C PRO A 355 9.87 -56.90 -3.27
N ILE A 356 9.32 -58.10 -3.09
CA ILE A 356 9.85 -59.14 -2.22
C ILE A 356 11.26 -59.46 -2.72
N GLY A 357 12.30 -59.03 -1.99
CA GLY A 357 13.71 -59.34 -2.29
C GLY A 357 14.67 -58.15 -2.47
N SER A 358 14.22 -56.89 -2.41
CA SER A 358 15.12 -55.72 -2.53
C SER A 358 15.73 -55.32 -1.18
N THR A 359 17.06 -55.43 -1.04
CA THR A 359 17.80 -55.14 0.20
C THR A 359 18.04 -53.66 0.48
N ASN A 360 17.91 -52.76 -0.50
CA ASN A 360 18.01 -51.31 -0.30
C ASN A 360 16.62 -50.66 -0.31
N THR A 361 16.01 -50.57 0.87
CA THR A 361 14.70 -49.92 1.11
C THR A 361 14.71 -48.43 0.77
N HIS A 362 15.87 -47.76 0.91
CA HIS A 362 16.02 -46.33 0.66
C HIS A 362 15.98 -45.96 -0.83
N ASP A 363 16.75 -46.66 -1.67
CA ASP A 363 16.79 -46.39 -3.12
C ASP A 363 15.44 -46.65 -3.77
N LEU A 364 14.74 -47.69 -3.32
CA LEU A 364 13.38 -48.00 -3.78
C LEU A 364 12.37 -46.92 -3.35
N ALA A 365 12.47 -46.41 -2.12
CA ALA A 365 11.63 -45.33 -1.64
C ALA A 365 11.87 -44.03 -2.44
N LEU A 366 13.12 -43.69 -2.75
CA LEU A 366 13.46 -42.56 -3.63
C LEU A 366 12.93 -42.76 -5.05
N LEU A 367 13.02 -43.96 -5.59
CA LEU A 367 12.57 -44.28 -6.95
C LEU A 367 11.03 -44.25 -7.05
N ASN A 368 10.34 -44.77 -6.03
CA ASN A 368 8.89 -44.67 -5.92
C ASN A 368 8.44 -43.23 -5.65
N TYR A 369 9.19 -42.47 -4.85
CA TYR A 369 8.95 -41.04 -4.66
C TYR A 369 9.06 -40.29 -5.99
N ASN A 370 10.10 -40.53 -6.79
CA ASN A 370 10.25 -39.93 -8.12
C ASN A 370 9.10 -40.30 -9.06
N LYS A 371 8.63 -41.55 -9.03
CA LYS A 371 7.45 -41.99 -9.81
C LYS A 371 6.16 -41.31 -9.38
N ILE A 372 5.96 -41.13 -8.07
CA ILE A 372 4.79 -40.44 -7.50
C ILE A 372 4.88 -38.92 -7.70
N SER A 373 6.08 -38.34 -7.59
CA SER A 373 6.35 -36.91 -7.74
C SER A 373 6.33 -36.45 -9.19
N GLY A 374 6.30 -37.37 -10.16
CA GLY A 374 6.10 -37.10 -11.57
C GLY A 374 4.78 -36.39 -11.92
N LYS A 375 3.93 -36.08 -10.91
CA LYS A 375 2.85 -35.11 -11.05
C LYS A 375 3.45 -33.71 -11.21
N THR A 376 3.74 -33.34 -12.45
CA THR A 376 4.05 -31.96 -12.80
C THR A 376 2.80 -31.11 -12.63
N GLU A 377 2.83 -30.14 -11.71
CA GLU A 377 1.85 -29.07 -11.72
C GLU A 377 2.19 -28.15 -12.91
N PRO A 378 1.22 -27.78 -13.78
CA PRO A 378 1.51 -26.86 -14.86
C PRO A 378 2.03 -25.56 -14.25
N ALA A 379 3.16 -25.07 -14.76
CA ALA A 379 3.68 -23.76 -14.35
C ALA A 379 2.58 -22.73 -14.59
N ALA A 380 2.15 -22.04 -13.54
CA ALA A 380 1.12 -21.03 -13.67
C ALA A 380 1.71 -19.86 -14.48
N ASP A 381 1.03 -19.48 -15.57
CA ASP A 381 1.34 -18.24 -16.28
C ASP A 381 1.18 -17.03 -15.34
N PHE A 382 1.76 -15.89 -15.72
CA PHE A 382 1.68 -14.65 -14.93
C PHE A 382 0.26 -14.31 -14.47
N TYR A 383 -0.72 -14.40 -15.39
CA TYR A 383 -2.13 -14.17 -15.05
C TYR A 383 -2.69 -15.23 -14.08
N GLY A 384 -2.26 -16.49 -14.23
CA GLY A 384 -2.62 -17.58 -13.32
C GLY A 384 -2.13 -17.31 -11.90
N ILE A 385 -0.88 -16.85 -11.75
CA ILE A 385 -0.30 -16.49 -10.45
C ILE A 385 -1.10 -15.34 -9.82
N TRP A 386 -1.38 -14.27 -10.58
CA TRP A 386 -2.19 -13.15 -10.07
C TRP A 386 -3.60 -13.58 -9.69
N LYS A 387 -4.25 -14.40 -10.50
CA LYS A 387 -5.57 -14.95 -10.18
C LYS A 387 -5.53 -15.81 -8.91
N SER A 388 -4.55 -16.68 -8.76
CA SER A 388 -4.34 -17.47 -7.53
C SER A 388 -4.01 -16.59 -6.33
N PHE A 389 -3.35 -15.45 -6.55
CA PHE A 389 -3.02 -14.51 -5.50
C PHE A 389 -4.28 -13.78 -5.01
N PHE A 390 -5.08 -13.22 -5.93
CA PHE A 390 -6.34 -12.56 -5.60
C PHE A 390 -7.40 -13.53 -5.03
N ASN A 391 -7.40 -14.79 -5.48
CA ASN A 391 -8.25 -15.84 -4.92
C ASN A 391 -7.78 -16.35 -3.55
N LYS A 392 -6.61 -15.89 -3.07
CA LYS A 392 -5.92 -16.36 -1.86
C LYS A 392 -5.53 -17.85 -1.89
N ASP A 393 -5.50 -18.47 -3.07
CA ASP A 393 -5.06 -19.87 -3.21
C ASP A 393 -3.59 -20.03 -2.79
N LEU A 394 -2.73 -19.07 -3.17
CA LEU A 394 -1.31 -19.06 -2.78
C LEU A 394 -1.11 -18.93 -1.27
N SER A 395 -1.93 -18.12 -0.59
CA SER A 395 -1.87 -18.01 0.87
C SER A 395 -2.36 -19.29 1.54
N ARG A 396 -3.52 -19.82 1.12
CA ARG A 396 -4.17 -20.98 1.76
C ARG A 396 -3.54 -22.34 1.49
N LYS A 397 -2.94 -22.53 0.31
CA LYS A 397 -2.33 -23.81 -0.08
C LYS A 397 -0.82 -23.79 0.16
N GLU A 398 -0.17 -22.69 -0.21
CA GLU A 398 1.28 -22.58 -0.17
C GLU A 398 1.81 -21.81 1.05
N GLY A 399 0.96 -21.11 1.80
CA GLY A 399 1.42 -20.33 2.96
C GLY A 399 2.31 -19.16 2.56
N ILE A 400 2.14 -18.61 1.35
CA ILE A 400 2.96 -17.48 0.92
C ILE A 400 2.43 -16.21 1.57
N TRP A 401 3.19 -15.69 2.52
CA TRP A 401 2.93 -14.42 3.19
C TRP A 401 3.61 -13.26 2.46
N ILE A 402 2.82 -12.32 1.95
CA ILE A 402 3.36 -11.07 1.41
C ILE A 402 3.36 -10.01 2.50
N GLN A 403 4.56 -9.52 2.85
CA GLN A 403 4.75 -8.47 3.83
C GLN A 403 3.97 -7.20 3.45
N SER A 404 3.39 -6.53 4.45
CA SER A 404 2.55 -5.34 4.23
C SER A 404 3.33 -4.17 3.61
N ARG A 405 4.65 -4.14 3.81
CA ARG A 405 5.57 -3.17 3.18
C ARG A 405 5.64 -3.32 1.67
N VAL A 406 5.67 -4.55 1.16
CA VAL A 406 5.68 -4.82 -0.28
C VAL A 406 4.36 -4.35 -0.88
N TRP A 407 3.24 -4.61 -0.20
CA TRP A 407 1.93 -4.09 -0.59
C TRP A 407 1.89 -2.57 -0.63
N ALA A 408 2.36 -1.91 0.43
CA ALA A 408 2.44 -0.45 0.48
C ALA A 408 3.33 0.09 -0.64
N GLY A 409 4.52 -0.49 -0.85
CA GLY A 409 5.44 -0.12 -1.91
C GLY A 409 4.82 -0.25 -3.31
N MET A 410 4.20 -1.40 -3.61
CA MET A 410 3.56 -1.63 -4.92
C MET A 410 2.37 -0.70 -5.16
N ILE A 411 1.52 -0.48 -4.15
CA ILE A 411 0.38 0.43 -4.29
C ILE A 411 0.87 1.88 -4.42
N SER A 412 1.85 2.30 -3.62
CA SER A 412 2.43 3.63 -3.72
C SER A 412 3.11 3.85 -5.07
N GLN A 413 3.83 2.86 -5.60
CA GLN A 413 4.41 2.91 -6.94
C GLN A 413 3.34 3.03 -8.03
N LEU A 414 2.25 2.24 -7.92
CA LEU A 414 1.14 2.29 -8.86
C LEU A 414 0.46 3.66 -8.83
N LEU A 415 0.16 4.20 -7.64
CA LEU A 415 -0.44 5.53 -7.48
C LEU A 415 0.48 6.63 -8.01
N LEU A 416 1.78 6.54 -7.75
CA LEU A 416 2.77 7.50 -8.26
C LEU A 416 2.87 7.42 -9.78
N THR A 417 2.85 6.21 -10.36
CA THR A 417 2.87 6.01 -11.82
C THR A 417 1.61 6.60 -12.46
N ILE A 418 0.43 6.34 -11.89
CA ILE A 418 -0.83 6.95 -12.33
C ILE A 418 -0.75 8.48 -12.23
N GLY A 419 -0.22 8.99 -11.11
CA GLY A 419 0.00 10.42 -10.91
C GLY A 419 0.89 11.04 -11.99
N VAL A 420 2.04 10.42 -12.29
CA VAL A 420 2.96 10.87 -13.34
C VAL A 420 2.28 10.85 -14.72
N VAL A 421 1.53 9.79 -15.04
CA VAL A 421 0.80 9.70 -16.32
C VAL A 421 -0.26 10.80 -16.44
N ILE A 422 -1.02 11.07 -15.37
CA ILE A 422 -2.03 12.14 -15.36
C ILE A 422 -1.35 13.50 -15.49
N THR A 423 -0.32 13.79 -14.68
CA THR A 423 0.41 15.07 -14.73
C THR A 423 1.07 15.28 -16.09
N PHE A 424 1.69 14.24 -16.66
CA PHE A 424 2.25 14.32 -18.00
C PHE A 424 1.17 14.54 -19.05
N GLY A 425 0.01 13.87 -18.93
CA GLY A 425 -1.14 14.08 -19.81
C GLY A 425 -1.66 15.52 -19.77
N VAL A 426 -1.76 16.12 -18.58
CA VAL A 426 -2.16 17.53 -18.40
C VAL A 426 -1.13 18.47 -19.03
N ILE A 427 0.16 18.30 -18.71
CA ILE A 427 1.25 19.12 -19.29
C ILE A 427 1.24 19.00 -20.82
N PHE A 428 1.09 17.78 -21.34
CA PHE A 428 1.07 17.53 -22.77
C PHE A 428 -0.15 18.17 -23.44
N SER A 429 -1.33 18.12 -22.81
CA SER A 429 -2.52 18.85 -23.29
C SER A 429 -2.26 20.34 -23.34
N SER A 430 -1.74 20.94 -22.26
CA SER A 430 -1.44 22.38 -22.24
C SER A 430 -0.36 22.78 -23.24
N LEU A 431 0.60 21.90 -23.53
CA LEU A 431 1.58 22.12 -24.59
C LEU A 431 0.97 22.03 -25.98
N ILE A 432 -0.01 21.14 -26.20
CA ILE A 432 -0.77 21.09 -27.46
C ILE A 432 -1.58 22.38 -27.61
N ASP A 433 -2.29 22.83 -26.58
CA ASP A 433 -3.07 24.08 -26.63
C ASP A 433 -2.16 25.29 -26.89
N LEU A 434 -0.98 25.31 -26.27
CA LEU A 434 0.04 26.33 -26.52
C LEU A 434 0.59 26.24 -27.95
N TYR A 435 0.87 25.03 -28.43
CA TYR A 435 1.34 24.82 -29.80
C TYR A 435 0.26 25.25 -30.81
N GLU A 436 -1.00 24.91 -30.57
CA GLU A 436 -2.11 25.27 -31.46
C GLU A 436 -2.32 26.77 -31.50
N SER A 437 -2.33 27.44 -30.34
CA SER A 437 -2.41 28.90 -30.28
C SER A 437 -1.19 29.61 -30.86
N THR A 438 0.01 29.01 -30.82
CA THR A 438 1.22 29.63 -31.37
C THR A 438 1.38 29.39 -32.87
N PHE A 439 0.98 28.21 -33.37
CA PHE A 439 1.22 27.79 -34.76
C PHE A 439 0.01 27.93 -35.68
N PHE A 440 -1.21 27.76 -35.15
CA PHE A 440 -2.46 28.00 -35.88
C PHE A 440 -3.14 29.30 -35.47
N GLY A 441 -2.65 29.95 -34.40
CA GLY A 441 -3.03 31.30 -34.02
C GLY A 441 -2.28 32.41 -34.77
N GLU A 442 -1.50 32.10 -35.81
CA GLU A 442 -1.49 33.00 -36.97
C GLU A 442 -2.91 32.98 -37.52
N GLN A 443 -3.77 33.82 -36.94
CA GLN A 443 -5.05 34.17 -37.53
C GLN A 443 -4.73 34.57 -38.96
N ILE A 444 -5.10 33.71 -39.91
CA ILE A 444 -5.02 34.03 -41.32
C ILE A 444 -6.08 35.12 -41.50
N CYS A 445 -5.65 36.35 -41.31
CA CYS A 445 -6.46 37.52 -41.55
C CYS A 445 -6.59 37.64 -43.07
N ASN A 446 -7.62 37.03 -43.65
CA ASN A 446 -7.89 37.21 -45.06
C ASN A 446 -8.74 38.47 -45.22
N ALA A 447 -8.10 39.57 -45.60
CA ALA A 447 -8.82 40.73 -46.09
C ALA A 447 -9.16 40.51 -47.57
N SER A 448 -10.45 40.37 -47.87
CA SER A 448 -10.93 40.31 -49.25
C SER A 448 -11.84 41.50 -49.56
N PHE A 449 -11.85 41.96 -50.80
CA PHE A 449 -12.77 43.00 -51.25
C PHE A 449 -13.32 42.62 -52.62
N ASP A 450 -14.58 42.96 -52.87
CA ASP A 450 -15.20 42.75 -54.17
C ASP A 450 -14.81 43.91 -55.11
N VAL A 451 -13.99 43.60 -56.11
CA VAL A 451 -13.53 44.56 -57.13
C VAL A 451 -14.72 45.22 -57.84
N ALA A 452 -15.86 44.54 -57.97
CA ALA A 452 -17.06 45.10 -58.62
C ALA A 452 -17.65 46.29 -57.86
N ASN A 453 -17.41 46.37 -56.54
CA ASN A 453 -17.86 47.47 -55.68
C ASN A 453 -16.81 48.59 -55.54
N CYS A 454 -15.64 48.45 -56.19
CA CYS A 454 -14.65 49.51 -56.23
C CYS A 454 -14.97 50.51 -57.34
N THR A 455 -15.05 51.79 -56.99
CA THR A 455 -15.24 52.87 -57.95
C THR A 455 -13.90 53.56 -58.22
N ALA A 456 -13.51 53.59 -59.49
CA ALA A 456 -12.43 54.44 -59.98
C ALA A 456 -13.08 55.72 -60.53
N PRO A 457 -13.10 56.85 -59.79
CA PRO A 457 -13.56 58.11 -60.35
C PRO A 457 -12.81 58.40 -61.65
N GLY A 458 -13.57 58.59 -62.74
CA GLY A 458 -13.04 58.59 -64.10
C GLY A 458 -11.80 59.46 -64.30
N PHE A 459 -10.76 58.84 -64.87
CA PHE A 459 -9.47 59.45 -65.22
C PHE A 459 -9.63 60.57 -66.25
N ASN A 460 -9.96 61.78 -65.80
CA ASN A 460 -9.82 62.99 -66.61
C ASN A 460 -8.43 63.59 -66.38
N GLY A 461 -7.45 62.96 -67.04
CA GLY A 461 -6.07 63.41 -67.29
C GLY A 461 -5.47 64.45 -66.34
N ILE A 462 -4.53 63.98 -65.50
CA ILE A 462 -3.32 64.65 -64.96
C ILE A 462 -3.07 64.34 -63.46
N ASN A 463 -3.97 63.69 -62.72
CA ASN A 463 -3.72 63.31 -61.32
C ASN A 463 -3.84 61.81 -61.04
N PRO A 464 -3.10 61.29 -60.03
CA PRO A 464 -3.01 59.86 -59.70
C PRO A 464 -4.38 59.23 -59.47
N GLY A 465 -4.54 57.99 -59.92
CA GLY A 465 -5.79 57.25 -59.87
C GLY A 465 -6.10 56.82 -58.44
N PHE A 466 -7.20 57.32 -57.89
CA PHE A 466 -7.74 56.82 -56.64
C PHE A 466 -8.70 55.68 -56.97
N ILE A 467 -8.55 54.54 -56.29
CA ILE A 467 -9.55 53.48 -56.29
C ILE A 467 -10.15 53.47 -54.89
N ALA A 468 -11.46 53.73 -54.81
CA ALA A 468 -12.21 53.68 -53.57
C ALA A 468 -13.09 52.44 -53.57
N CYS A 469 -12.85 51.53 -52.63
CA CYS A 469 -13.68 50.36 -52.40
C CYS A 469 -14.54 50.61 -51.16
N THR A 470 -15.86 50.46 -51.29
CA THR A 470 -16.81 50.81 -50.23
C THR A 470 -16.91 49.75 -49.14
N GLU A 471 -16.47 48.52 -49.40
CA GLU A 471 -16.62 47.39 -48.50
C GLU A 471 -15.38 46.49 -48.56
N VAL A 472 -14.75 46.27 -47.42
CA VAL A 472 -13.66 45.30 -47.24
C VAL A 472 -14.14 44.27 -46.23
N ILE A 473 -14.25 43.03 -46.69
CA ILE A 473 -14.69 41.90 -45.87
C ILE A 473 -13.45 41.34 -45.18
N LEU A 474 -13.41 41.50 -43.86
CA LEU A 474 -12.37 40.94 -43.01
C LEU A 474 -12.85 39.58 -42.50
N GLU A 475 -12.27 38.49 -43.00
CA GLU A 475 -12.49 37.16 -42.43
C GLU A 475 -11.42 36.89 -41.36
N GLY A 476 -11.80 37.12 -40.10
CA GLY A 476 -10.97 36.85 -38.92
C GLY A 476 -11.06 37.96 -37.86
N ASP A 477 -11.06 37.58 -36.58
CA ASP A 477 -10.94 38.53 -35.46
C ASP A 477 -9.47 38.95 -35.28
N GLY A 478 -9.19 40.17 -34.82
CA GLY A 478 -7.83 40.54 -34.35
C GLY A 478 -6.80 40.96 -35.40
N CYS A 479 -7.20 41.15 -36.65
CA CYS A 479 -6.34 41.61 -37.73
C CYS A 479 -5.60 42.93 -37.40
N SER A 480 -4.26 42.93 -37.52
CA SER A 480 -3.51 44.18 -37.43
C SER A 480 -3.71 45.03 -38.68
N SER A 481 -3.78 46.35 -38.52
CA SER A 481 -3.97 47.29 -39.64
C SER A 481 -2.90 47.19 -40.73
N ASN A 482 -1.69 46.78 -40.37
CA ASN A 482 -0.59 46.56 -41.31
C ASN A 482 -0.83 45.32 -42.19
N GLN A 483 -1.38 44.25 -41.61
CA GLN A 483 -1.62 42.99 -42.31
C GLN A 483 -2.77 43.13 -43.31
N ILE A 484 -3.87 43.79 -42.89
CA ILE A 484 -4.97 44.17 -43.78
C ILE A 484 -4.45 44.99 -44.97
N ARG A 485 -3.56 45.96 -44.69
CA ARG A 485 -2.97 46.80 -45.73
C ARG A 485 -2.13 46.02 -46.73
N GLU A 486 -1.31 45.08 -46.28
CA GLU A 486 -0.45 44.27 -47.15
C GLU A 486 -1.28 43.34 -48.04
N ASP A 487 -2.32 42.69 -47.50
CA ASP A 487 -3.17 41.77 -48.28
C ASP A 487 -4.06 42.49 -49.29
N VAL A 488 -4.60 43.66 -48.92
CA VAL A 488 -5.35 44.52 -49.85
C VAL A 488 -4.45 45.02 -50.97
N LEU A 489 -3.22 45.46 -50.67
CA LEU A 489 -2.24 45.86 -51.68
C LEU A 489 -1.91 44.71 -52.63
N LYS A 490 -1.63 43.53 -52.08
CA LYS A 490 -1.30 42.34 -52.87
C LYS A 490 -2.44 41.98 -53.83
N THR A 491 -3.69 41.99 -53.36
CA THR A 491 -4.86 41.67 -54.17
C THR A 491 -5.10 42.73 -55.25
N LEU A 492 -5.01 44.03 -54.92
CA LEU A 492 -5.13 45.11 -55.92
C LEU A 492 -4.06 44.99 -57.02
N CYS A 493 -2.84 44.61 -56.61
CA CYS A 493 -1.71 44.43 -57.50
C CYS A 493 -1.85 43.28 -58.49
N GLU A 494 -2.57 42.22 -58.13
CA GLU A 494 -2.88 41.13 -59.07
C GLU A 494 -3.92 41.56 -60.13
N TYR A 495 -4.80 42.51 -59.80
CA TYR A 495 -5.87 42.97 -60.69
C TYR A 495 -5.49 44.14 -61.60
N ILE A 496 -4.49 44.95 -61.25
CA ILE A 496 -4.03 46.05 -62.09
C ILE A 496 -3.03 45.52 -63.12
N PRO A 497 -3.36 45.52 -64.42
CA PRO A 497 -2.43 45.07 -65.45
C PRO A 497 -1.21 46.01 -65.50
N PRO A 498 0.00 45.48 -65.75
CA PRO A 498 1.22 46.29 -65.80
C PRO A 498 1.10 47.40 -66.85
N HIS A 499 1.58 48.60 -66.51
CA HIS A 499 1.49 49.74 -67.40
C HIS A 499 2.33 49.50 -68.67
N PRO A 500 1.77 49.67 -69.89
CA PRO A 500 2.37 49.17 -71.13
C PRO A 500 3.65 49.91 -71.59
N VAL A 501 4.14 50.90 -70.83
CA VAL A 501 5.23 51.80 -71.26
C VAL A 501 6.47 51.70 -70.39
N THR A 502 6.33 51.47 -69.08
CA THR A 502 7.47 51.53 -68.14
C THR A 502 7.92 50.17 -67.63
N ASN A 503 7.14 49.08 -67.80
CA ASN A 503 7.42 47.74 -67.25
C ASN A 503 7.68 47.70 -65.73
N GLU A 504 7.59 48.84 -65.04
CA GLU A 504 7.61 48.93 -63.58
C GLU A 504 6.23 48.57 -63.05
N THR A 505 6.21 47.69 -62.05
CA THR A 505 4.99 47.34 -61.34
C THR A 505 4.50 48.56 -60.57
N VAL A 506 3.33 49.09 -60.95
CA VAL A 506 2.65 50.24 -60.33
C VAL A 506 2.52 50.09 -58.80
N CYS A 507 2.60 48.85 -58.33
CA CYS A 507 2.53 48.42 -56.94
C CYS A 507 3.63 48.95 -56.01
N ASP A 508 4.84 49.22 -56.52
CA ASP A 508 5.97 49.59 -55.63
C ASP A 508 5.79 50.97 -54.96
N ASN A 509 4.90 51.81 -55.51
CA ASN A 509 4.61 53.14 -54.99
C ASN A 509 3.19 53.29 -54.41
N ALA A 510 2.38 52.22 -54.46
CA ALA A 510 1.00 52.26 -53.99
C ALA A 510 0.93 52.49 -52.47
N ARG A 511 0.09 53.44 -52.06
CA ARG A 511 -0.16 53.73 -50.63
C ARG A 511 -1.63 53.54 -50.31
N VAL A 512 -1.90 52.70 -49.32
CA VAL A 512 -3.23 52.52 -48.76
C VAL A 512 -3.39 53.47 -47.58
N TYR A 513 -4.48 54.24 -47.60
CA TYR A 513 -4.92 55.09 -46.52
C TYR A 513 -6.24 54.54 -45.98
N SER A 514 -6.30 54.18 -44.71
CA SER A 514 -7.58 53.94 -44.04
C SER A 514 -8.12 55.27 -43.53
N PHE A 515 -9.42 55.49 -43.66
CA PHE A 515 -10.12 56.54 -42.95
C PHE A 515 -10.88 55.90 -41.79
N GLU A 516 -10.43 56.10 -40.56
CA GLU A 516 -11.26 55.84 -39.39
C GLU A 516 -12.34 56.91 -39.33
N THR A 517 -13.59 56.56 -39.65
CA THR A 517 -14.73 57.38 -39.25
C THR A 517 -15.02 57.11 -37.77
N GLU A 518 -14.51 57.96 -36.88
CA GLU A 518 -14.99 58.06 -35.50
C GLU A 518 -16.49 58.40 -35.52
N TYR A 519 -17.36 57.40 -35.31
CA TYR A 519 -18.75 57.65 -34.96
C TYR A 519 -18.88 57.73 -33.43
N ALA A 520 -19.39 58.89 -32.99
CA ALA A 520 -19.58 59.27 -31.60
C ALA A 520 -20.37 58.23 -30.79
N SER A 521 -19.91 58.01 -29.56
CA SER A 521 -20.55 57.21 -28.52
C SER A 521 -22.00 57.63 -28.28
N VAL A 522 -22.94 56.67 -28.36
CA VAL A 522 -24.25 56.77 -27.73
C VAL A 522 -24.44 55.58 -26.80
N THR A 523 -24.78 55.89 -25.56
CA THR A 523 -24.99 55.01 -24.41
C THR A 523 -26.16 54.04 -24.57
N GLY A 524 -26.00 52.80 -24.09
CA GLY A 524 -27.07 51.99 -23.51
C GLY A 524 -27.46 50.72 -24.25
N GLU A 525 -27.14 49.58 -23.61
CA GLU A 525 -27.75 48.23 -23.72
C GLU A 525 -27.76 47.48 -25.08
N ASN A 526 -27.29 46.23 -24.99
CA ASN A 526 -27.32 45.15 -25.99
C ASN A 526 -26.35 45.28 -27.17
N ILE A 527 -25.19 44.65 -27.01
CA ILE A 527 -24.27 44.33 -28.11
C ILE A 527 -24.86 43.13 -28.87
N GLN A 528 -25.57 43.41 -29.97
CA GLN A 528 -25.55 42.52 -31.13
C GLN A 528 -24.35 42.90 -31.99
N GLN A 529 -23.65 41.87 -32.47
CA GLN A 529 -22.57 41.92 -33.44
C GLN A 529 -22.94 42.85 -34.60
N GLY A 530 -22.30 44.02 -34.64
CA GLY A 530 -22.49 45.01 -35.69
C GLY A 530 -21.29 44.97 -36.63
N ASP A 531 -21.57 44.85 -37.93
CA ASP A 531 -20.59 44.90 -38.99
C ASP A 531 -19.80 46.22 -38.95
N CYS A 532 -18.48 46.12 -38.85
CA CYS A 532 -17.60 47.28 -39.01
C CYS A 532 -17.40 47.57 -40.50
N GLU A 533 -18.13 48.55 -41.05
CA GLU A 533 -17.79 49.11 -42.36
C GLU A 533 -16.54 50.00 -42.23
N ALA A 534 -15.39 49.49 -42.69
CA ALA A 534 -14.17 50.28 -42.88
C ALA A 534 -14.05 50.69 -44.36
N GLN A 535 -13.97 51.99 -44.64
CA GLN A 535 -13.66 52.49 -45.99
C GLN A 535 -12.14 52.59 -46.18
N LEU A 536 -11.65 51.89 -47.21
CA LEU A 536 -10.23 51.86 -47.58
C LEU A 536 -10.03 52.60 -48.89
N THR A 537 -9.14 53.60 -48.88
CA THR A 537 -8.78 54.37 -50.08
C THR A 537 -7.35 54.05 -50.48
N ALA A 538 -7.15 53.47 -51.67
CA ALA A 538 -5.81 53.23 -52.22
C ALA A 538 -5.44 54.34 -53.20
N CYS A 539 -4.27 54.97 -53.00
CA CYS A 539 -3.65 55.89 -53.95
C CYS A 539 -2.57 55.15 -54.73
N PHE A 540 -2.66 55.18 -56.05
CA PHE A 540 -1.63 54.68 -56.96
C PHE A 540 -0.83 55.82 -57.59
#